data_AF-A0A1W2LZF3-F1
#
_entry.id   AF-A0A1W2LZF3-F1
#
_cell.length_a   1.000
_cell.length_b   1.000
_cell.length_c   1.000
_cell.angle_alpha   90.00
_cell.angle_beta   90.00
_cell.angle_gamma   90.00
#
_symmetry.space_group_name_H-M   'P 1'
#
loop_
_entity.id
_entity.type
_entity.pdbx_description
1 polymer ?
#
loop_
_entity_poly.entity_id
_entity_poly.type
_entity_poly.pdbx_seq_one_letter_code
_entity_poly.pdbx_strand_id
1 'polypeptide(L)'
;MDEDPARTVRAVRDVVAEARSGVAEQERLLAALAALKEVREQLAAWEPELIAAARAGGTSWTALAPALGVASRQAAERRFLRLRPSVSGESTGEARVDAERDRRAGDRAVAEWARRNSAILRQLAGQAGALPGLDAEARESADRLSAVLGEDDVTGLLAPMADLRARLPREHTGFAERLGEIGMHTEQVRRDAVDDRRDRQSSR
;
A
#
# COMPACT_ATOMS: atom_id res chain seq x y z
N MET A 1 2.13 -8.70 -33.53
CA MET A 1 1.42 -7.98 -34.61
C MET A 1 0.15 -7.52 -33.93
N ASP A 2 0.05 -6.23 -33.56
CA ASP A 2 -1.14 -5.73 -32.88
C ASP A 2 -2.34 -5.98 -33.80
N GLU A 3 -3.19 -6.93 -33.42
CA GLU A 3 -4.44 -7.15 -34.11
C GLU A 3 -5.31 -5.91 -33.95
N ASP A 4 -5.88 -5.43 -35.05
CA ASP A 4 -6.82 -4.30 -35.04
C ASP A 4 -7.96 -4.60 -34.05
N PRO A 5 -8.08 -3.87 -32.92
CA PRO A 5 -9.09 -4.15 -31.91
C PRO A 5 -10.52 -4.08 -32.47
N ALA A 6 -10.76 -3.32 -33.54
CA ALA A 6 -12.06 -3.32 -34.21
C ALA A 6 -12.35 -4.66 -34.91
N ARG A 7 -11.33 -5.32 -35.48
CA ARG A 7 -11.45 -6.66 -36.05
C ARG A 7 -11.69 -7.70 -34.95
N THR A 8 -10.91 -7.63 -33.86
CA THR A 8 -11.03 -8.54 -32.72
C THR A 8 -12.41 -8.45 -32.07
N VAL A 9 -12.96 -7.23 -31.87
CA VAL A 9 -14.33 -7.03 -31.37
C VAL A 9 -15.39 -7.63 -32.29
N ARG A 10 -15.23 -7.50 -33.62
CA ARG A 10 -16.15 -8.14 -34.58
C ARG A 10 -16.13 -9.66 -34.44
N ALA A 11 -14.95 -10.27 -34.38
CA ALA A 11 -14.82 -11.72 -34.19
C ALA A 11 -15.44 -12.20 -32.87
N VAL A 12 -15.21 -11.48 -31.76
CA VAL A 12 -15.86 -11.79 -30.46
C VAL A 12 -17.38 -11.68 -30.56
N ARG A 13 -17.90 -10.68 -31.27
CA ARG A 13 -19.35 -10.50 -31.47
C ARG A 13 -19.97 -11.67 -32.23
N ASP A 14 -19.29 -12.19 -33.24
CA ASP A 14 -19.76 -13.34 -34.02
C ASP A 14 -19.83 -14.60 -33.13
N VAL A 15 -18.80 -14.85 -32.31
CA VAL A 15 -18.82 -15.96 -31.33
C VAL A 15 -19.92 -15.78 -30.27
N VAL A 16 -20.21 -14.54 -29.84
CA VAL A 16 -21.35 -14.27 -28.94
C VAL A 16 -22.69 -14.59 -29.62
N ALA A 17 -22.82 -14.37 -30.93
CA ALA A 17 -24.02 -14.76 -31.68
C ALA A 17 -24.16 -16.29 -31.75
N GLU A 18 -23.07 -17.00 -32.06
CA GLU A 18 -23.02 -18.48 -32.03
C GLU A 18 -23.37 -19.04 -30.65
N ALA A 19 -22.88 -18.41 -29.58
CA ALA A 19 -23.15 -18.81 -28.21
C ALA A 19 -24.63 -18.65 -27.86
N ARG A 20 -25.27 -17.56 -28.30
CA ARG A 20 -26.70 -17.31 -28.09
C ARG A 20 -27.59 -18.29 -28.85
N SER A 21 -27.15 -18.77 -30.01
CA SER A 21 -27.86 -19.82 -30.76
C SER A 21 -27.52 -21.24 -30.30
N GLY A 22 -26.62 -21.41 -29.31
CA GLY A 22 -26.26 -22.71 -28.76
C GLY A 22 -25.36 -23.56 -29.66
N VAL A 23 -24.70 -22.96 -30.65
CA VAL A 23 -23.85 -23.67 -31.63
C VAL A 23 -22.36 -23.36 -31.48
N ALA A 24 -21.98 -22.52 -30.50
CA ALA A 24 -20.57 -22.18 -30.28
C ALA A 24 -19.79 -23.36 -29.72
N GLU A 25 -18.66 -23.65 -30.37
CA GLU A 25 -17.69 -24.64 -29.91
C GLU A 25 -16.92 -24.11 -28.69
N GLN A 26 -16.57 -25.00 -27.75
CA GLN A 26 -15.88 -24.65 -26.51
C GLN A 26 -14.55 -23.91 -26.75
N GLU A 27 -13.76 -24.34 -27.73
CA GLU A 27 -12.48 -23.71 -28.08
C GLU A 27 -12.67 -22.27 -28.59
N ARG A 28 -13.70 -22.04 -29.42
CA ARG A 28 -14.06 -20.69 -29.90
C ARG A 28 -14.48 -19.78 -28.77
N LEU A 29 -15.23 -20.29 -27.79
CA LEU A 29 -15.64 -19.52 -26.61
C LEU A 29 -14.42 -19.09 -25.79
N LEU A 30 -13.47 -19.99 -25.53
CA LEU A 30 -12.24 -19.68 -24.80
C LEU A 30 -11.38 -18.65 -25.56
N ALA A 31 -11.23 -18.82 -26.88
CA ALA A 31 -10.52 -17.87 -27.73
C ALA A 31 -11.19 -16.47 -27.70
N ALA A 32 -12.52 -16.41 -27.78
CA ALA A 32 -13.27 -15.15 -27.70
C ALA A 32 -13.12 -14.47 -26.34
N LEU A 33 -13.05 -15.23 -25.24
CA LEU A 33 -12.81 -14.68 -23.90
C LEU A 33 -11.40 -14.10 -23.77
N ALA A 34 -10.38 -14.77 -24.31
CA ALA A 34 -9.00 -14.28 -24.34
C ALA A 34 -8.89 -12.99 -25.17
N ALA A 35 -9.46 -13.00 -26.38
CA ALA A 35 -9.54 -11.84 -27.25
C ALA A 35 -10.28 -10.65 -26.60
N LEU A 36 -11.36 -10.93 -25.87
CA LEU A 36 -12.10 -9.91 -25.12
C LEU A 36 -11.29 -9.31 -23.97
N LYS A 37 -10.46 -10.11 -23.27
CA LYS A 37 -9.54 -9.62 -22.25
C LYS A 37 -8.51 -8.66 -22.86
N GLU A 38 -7.90 -9.03 -23.97
CA GLU A 38 -6.90 -8.21 -24.66
C GLU A 38 -7.47 -6.88 -25.14
N VAL A 39 -8.65 -6.89 -25.77
CA VAL A 39 -9.33 -5.66 -26.17
C VAL A 39 -9.64 -4.77 -24.97
N ARG A 40 -10.08 -5.33 -23.84
CA ARG A 40 -10.33 -4.55 -22.62
C ARG A 40 -9.06 -3.90 -22.09
N GLU A 41 -7.92 -4.59 -22.17
CA GLU A 41 -6.62 -4.05 -21.77
C GLU A 41 -6.20 -2.89 -22.67
N GLN A 42 -6.33 -3.03 -23.99
CA GLN A 42 -6.05 -1.96 -24.95
C GLN A 42 -6.96 -0.73 -24.73
N LEU A 43 -8.27 -0.95 -24.58
CA LEU A 43 -9.22 0.13 -24.31
C LEU A 43 -8.94 0.84 -22.96
N ALA A 44 -8.56 0.07 -21.93
CA ALA A 44 -8.20 0.63 -20.63
C ALA A 44 -6.93 1.47 -20.69
N ALA A 45 -5.98 1.16 -21.58
CA ALA A 45 -4.76 1.94 -21.79
C ALA A 45 -5.04 3.30 -22.46
N TRP A 46 -6.03 3.38 -23.35
CA TRP A 46 -6.39 4.63 -24.03
C TRP A 46 -7.09 5.64 -23.09
N GLU A 47 -7.83 5.16 -22.10
CA GLU A 47 -8.56 6.05 -21.18
C GLU A 47 -7.67 7.10 -20.48
N PRO A 48 -6.55 6.75 -19.80
CA PRO A 48 -5.66 7.75 -19.22
C PRO A 48 -4.99 8.66 -20.25
N GLU A 49 -4.71 8.19 -21.47
CA GLU A 49 -4.16 9.02 -22.56
C GLU A 49 -5.15 10.10 -22.99
N LEU A 50 -6.42 9.72 -23.21
CA LEU A 50 -7.50 10.63 -23.56
C LEU A 50 -7.77 11.65 -22.44
N ILE A 51 -7.78 11.22 -21.17
CA ILE A 51 -7.92 12.12 -20.02
C ILE A 51 -6.74 13.10 -19.97
N ALA A 52 -5.51 12.62 -20.14
CA ALA A 52 -4.31 13.46 -20.10
C ALA A 52 -4.33 14.51 -21.23
N ALA A 53 -4.70 14.11 -22.45
CA ALA A 53 -4.86 15.01 -23.58
C ALA A 53 -5.94 16.07 -23.32
N ALA A 54 -7.10 15.67 -22.80
CA ALA A 54 -8.18 16.60 -22.45
C ALA A 54 -7.76 17.60 -21.36
N ARG A 55 -6.98 17.16 -20.36
CA ARG A 55 -6.44 18.02 -19.30
C ARG A 55 -5.38 18.99 -19.84
N ALA A 56 -4.52 18.54 -20.75
CA ALA A 56 -3.55 19.40 -21.44
C ALA A 56 -4.26 20.48 -22.29
N GLY A 57 -5.42 20.16 -22.88
CA GLY A 57 -6.30 21.11 -23.55
C GLY A 57 -7.15 22.00 -22.62
N GLY A 58 -6.94 21.96 -21.30
CA GLY A 58 -7.62 22.83 -20.34
C GLY A 58 -8.98 22.33 -19.83
N THR A 59 -9.42 21.13 -20.20
CA THR A 59 -10.70 20.57 -19.73
C THR A 59 -10.68 20.38 -18.22
N SER A 60 -11.66 20.93 -17.49
CA SER A 60 -11.74 20.79 -16.03
C SER A 60 -12.18 19.37 -15.61
N TRP A 61 -11.80 18.94 -14.41
CA TRP A 61 -12.29 17.67 -13.86
C TRP A 61 -13.80 17.60 -13.70
N THR A 62 -14.45 18.74 -13.45
CA THR A 62 -15.91 18.83 -13.38
C THR A 62 -16.54 18.54 -14.75
N ALA A 63 -15.93 19.02 -15.83
CA ALA A 63 -16.38 18.74 -17.20
C ALA A 63 -16.08 17.29 -17.64
N LEU A 64 -15.01 16.67 -17.12
CA LEU A 64 -14.68 15.27 -17.39
C LEU A 64 -15.59 14.28 -16.66
N ALA A 65 -16.12 14.62 -15.48
CA ALA A 65 -16.87 13.69 -14.65
C ALA A 65 -18.06 13.01 -15.37
N PRO A 66 -18.92 13.72 -16.11
CA PRO A 66 -19.99 13.08 -16.89
C PRO A 66 -19.46 12.12 -17.96
N ALA A 67 -18.40 12.50 -18.69
CA ALA A 67 -17.82 11.67 -19.75
C ALA A 67 -17.19 10.37 -19.22
N LEU A 68 -16.69 10.40 -17.98
CA LEU A 68 -16.13 9.23 -17.29
C LEU A 68 -17.19 8.40 -16.54
N GLY A 69 -18.47 8.79 -16.62
CA GLY A 69 -19.57 8.11 -15.95
C GLY A 69 -19.51 8.20 -14.42
N VAL A 70 -18.93 9.27 -13.86
CA VAL A 70 -18.78 9.47 -12.42
C VAL A 70 -19.51 10.72 -11.92
N ALA A 71 -20.03 10.66 -10.70
CA ALA A 71 -20.91 11.69 -10.15
C ALA A 71 -20.19 12.98 -9.72
N SER A 72 -18.85 13.00 -9.61
CA SER A 72 -18.14 14.16 -9.07
C SER A 72 -16.75 14.35 -9.66
N ARG A 73 -16.25 15.58 -9.56
CA ARG A 73 -14.86 15.96 -9.87
C ARG A 73 -13.86 15.04 -9.15
N GLN A 74 -14.03 14.82 -7.86
CA GLN A 74 -13.11 14.01 -7.06
C GLN A 74 -13.12 12.54 -7.53
N ALA A 75 -14.27 12.03 -7.94
CA ALA A 75 -14.37 10.67 -8.49
C ALA A 75 -13.66 10.54 -9.84
N ALA A 76 -13.71 11.57 -10.69
CA ALA A 76 -12.98 11.63 -11.95
C ALA A 76 -11.46 11.68 -11.73
N GLU A 77 -10.99 12.56 -10.84
CA GLU A 77 -9.57 12.68 -10.49
C GLU A 77 -9.02 11.37 -9.92
N ARG A 78 -9.74 10.75 -8.97
CA ARG A 78 -9.36 9.45 -8.40
C ARG A 78 -9.34 8.32 -9.44
N ARG A 79 -10.22 8.35 -10.44
CA ARG A 79 -10.19 7.38 -11.55
C ARG A 79 -8.92 7.54 -12.38
N PHE A 80 -8.57 8.75 -12.78
CA PHE A 80 -7.34 9.03 -13.53
C PHE A 80 -6.07 8.63 -12.76
N LEU A 81 -5.99 8.95 -11.46
CA LEU A 81 -4.83 8.59 -10.64
C LEU A 81 -4.67 7.08 -10.46
N ARG A 82 -5.77 6.31 -10.48
CA ARG A 82 -5.71 4.83 -10.48
C ARG A 82 -5.22 4.26 -11.80
N LEU A 83 -5.54 4.92 -12.91
CA LEU A 83 -5.18 4.49 -14.27
C LEU A 83 -3.75 4.86 -14.67
N ARG A 84 -3.08 5.75 -13.93
CA ARG A 84 -1.66 6.07 -14.21
C ARG A 84 -0.74 4.89 -13.84
N PRO A 85 0.06 4.40 -14.81
CA PRO A 85 1.19 3.52 -14.50
C PRO A 85 2.14 4.27 -13.57
N SER A 86 2.43 3.72 -12.39
CA SER A 86 3.59 4.18 -11.62
C SER A 86 4.84 3.64 -12.30
N VAL A 87 5.91 4.45 -12.30
CA VAL A 87 7.24 4.11 -12.86
C VAL A 87 7.84 2.82 -12.24
N SER A 88 7.20 2.24 -11.22
CA SER A 88 7.59 1.03 -10.50
C SER A 88 7.03 -0.30 -11.03
N GLY A 89 6.13 -0.32 -12.02
CA GLY A 89 5.67 -1.58 -12.64
C GLY A 89 4.76 -2.48 -11.78
N GLU A 90 4.17 -1.98 -10.70
CA GLU A 90 3.19 -2.74 -9.91
C GLU A 90 1.80 -2.72 -10.55
N SER A 91 1.33 -3.91 -10.91
CA SER A 91 0.09 -4.17 -11.66
C SER A 91 -1.15 -4.12 -10.75
N THR A 92 -2.07 -3.19 -11.03
CA THR A 92 -3.45 -3.02 -10.54
C THR A 92 -3.70 -2.23 -9.23
N GLY A 93 -4.79 -1.45 -9.21
CA GLY A 93 -5.24 -0.69 -8.03
C GLY A 93 -5.72 -1.55 -6.87
N GLU A 94 -6.04 -2.83 -7.10
CA GLU A 94 -6.34 -3.82 -6.07
C GLU A 94 -5.09 -4.18 -5.27
N ALA A 95 -3.96 -4.40 -5.95
CA ALA A 95 -2.66 -4.61 -5.30
C ALA A 95 -2.27 -3.43 -4.39
N ARG A 96 -2.56 -2.19 -4.78
CA ARG A 96 -2.35 -1.00 -3.92
C ARG A 96 -3.24 -1.00 -2.69
N VAL A 97 -4.52 -1.34 -2.85
CA VAL A 97 -5.47 -1.41 -1.73
C VAL A 97 -5.07 -2.52 -0.78
N ASP A 98 -4.62 -3.66 -1.28
CA ASP A 98 -4.19 -4.77 -0.46
C ASP A 98 -2.85 -4.49 0.23
N ALA A 99 -1.87 -3.85 -0.43
CA ALA A 99 -0.65 -3.37 0.20
C ALA A 99 -0.91 -2.33 1.31
N GLU A 100 -1.86 -1.40 1.08
CA GLU A 100 -2.30 -0.45 2.10
C GLU A 100 -2.97 -1.16 3.28
N ARG A 101 -3.81 -2.17 3.02
CA ARG A 101 -4.47 -2.95 4.07
C ARG A 101 -3.48 -3.82 4.84
N ASP A 102 -2.48 -4.39 4.18
CA ASP A 102 -1.37 -5.13 4.79
C ASP A 102 -0.59 -4.19 5.73
N ARG A 103 -0.22 -3.00 5.26
CA ARG A 103 0.45 -1.99 6.09
C ARG A 103 -0.37 -1.64 7.32
N ARG A 104 -1.67 -1.32 7.15
CA ARG A 104 -2.58 -1.01 8.27
C ARG A 104 -2.78 -2.18 9.22
N ALA A 105 -2.74 -3.42 8.73
CA ALA A 105 -2.82 -4.60 9.58
C ALA A 105 -1.57 -4.71 10.46
N GLY A 106 -0.40 -4.56 9.85
CA GLY A 106 0.88 -4.50 10.56
C GLY A 106 0.94 -3.37 11.58
N ASP A 107 0.57 -2.15 11.21
CA ASP A 107 0.57 -0.99 12.12
C ASP A 107 -0.38 -1.19 13.30
N ARG A 108 -1.58 -1.75 13.08
CA ARG A 108 -2.52 -2.09 14.17
C ARG A 108 -1.95 -3.14 15.11
N ALA A 109 -1.34 -4.19 14.57
CA ALA A 109 -0.74 -5.25 15.37
C ALA A 109 0.42 -4.73 16.23
N VAL A 110 1.28 -3.88 15.66
CA VAL A 110 2.35 -3.18 16.39
C VAL A 110 1.79 -2.30 17.48
N ALA A 111 0.76 -1.50 17.18
CA ALA A 111 0.15 -0.61 18.16
C ALA A 111 -0.48 -1.39 19.33
N GLU A 112 -1.14 -2.52 19.04
CA GLU A 112 -1.68 -3.40 20.07
C GLU A 112 -0.58 -4.07 20.91
N TRP A 113 0.46 -4.56 20.25
CA TRP A 113 1.63 -5.12 20.93
C TRP A 113 2.28 -4.09 21.86
N ALA A 114 2.48 -2.86 21.40
CA ALA A 114 3.08 -1.79 22.21
C ALA A 114 2.22 -1.46 23.44
N ARG A 115 0.89 -1.39 23.28
CA ARG A 115 -0.05 -1.22 24.41
C ARG A 115 0.06 -2.37 25.42
N ARG A 116 0.12 -3.62 24.96
CA ARG A 116 0.30 -4.80 25.83
C ARG A 116 1.67 -4.83 26.53
N ASN A 117 2.70 -4.27 25.92
CA ASN A 117 4.08 -4.23 26.45
C ASN A 117 4.45 -2.86 27.06
N SER A 118 3.45 -2.06 27.39
CA SER A 118 3.64 -0.65 27.72
C SER A 118 4.53 -0.39 28.94
N ALA A 119 4.50 -1.28 29.94
CA ALA A 119 5.37 -1.17 31.12
C ALA A 119 6.86 -1.29 30.74
N ILE A 120 7.21 -2.24 29.88
CA ILE A 120 8.59 -2.46 29.42
C ILE A 120 9.06 -1.28 28.57
N LEU A 121 8.20 -0.79 27.67
CA LEU A 121 8.53 0.38 26.84
C LEU A 121 8.76 1.62 27.69
N ARG A 122 7.89 1.91 28.66
CA ARG A 122 8.07 3.07 29.55
C ARG A 122 9.31 2.93 30.44
N GLN A 123 9.61 1.72 30.91
CA GLN A 123 10.84 1.46 31.68
C GLN A 123 12.10 1.74 30.85
N LEU A 124 12.15 1.25 29.60
CA LEU A 124 13.29 1.51 28.71
C LEU A 124 13.43 3.01 28.39
N ALA A 125 12.32 3.71 28.15
CA ALA A 125 12.33 5.16 27.93
C ALA A 125 12.84 5.93 29.16
N GLY A 126 12.43 5.53 30.37
CA GLY A 126 12.94 6.14 31.61
C GLY A 126 14.43 5.88 31.83
N GLN A 127 14.91 4.66 31.53
CA GLN A 127 16.33 4.33 31.61
C GLN A 127 17.18 5.15 30.63
N ALA A 128 16.65 5.41 29.42
CA ALA A 128 17.34 6.21 28.41
C ALA A 128 17.68 7.63 28.90
N GLY A 129 16.74 8.29 29.59
CA GLY A 129 16.97 9.64 30.14
C GLY A 129 18.04 9.70 31.23
N ALA A 130 18.30 8.57 31.90
CA ALA A 130 19.29 8.46 32.98
C ALA A 130 20.69 8.03 32.49
N LEU A 131 20.88 7.78 31.19
CA LEU A 131 22.18 7.33 30.66
C LEU A 131 23.25 8.43 30.84
N PRO A 132 24.40 8.11 31.46
CA PRO A 132 25.52 9.04 31.58
C PRO A 132 26.35 9.07 30.29
N GLY A 133 27.16 10.12 30.10
CA GLY A 133 28.17 10.15 29.03
C GLY A 133 27.61 10.17 27.61
N LEU A 134 26.37 10.64 27.42
CA LEU A 134 25.81 10.90 26.10
C LEU A 134 26.44 12.17 25.50
N ASP A 135 26.77 12.11 24.21
CA ASP A 135 27.08 13.32 23.44
C ASP A 135 25.82 14.18 23.21
N ALA A 136 25.98 15.33 22.56
CA ALA A 136 24.88 16.27 22.35
C ALA A 136 23.72 15.68 21.52
N GLU A 137 24.00 14.89 20.49
CA GLU A 137 22.97 14.32 19.61
C GLU A 137 22.21 13.15 20.26
N ALA A 138 22.93 12.30 20.99
CA ALA A 138 22.35 11.22 21.77
C ALA A 138 21.53 11.77 22.93
N ARG A 139 21.99 12.86 23.57
CA ARG A 139 21.24 13.56 24.61
C ARG A 139 19.95 14.16 24.08
N GLU A 140 20.00 14.86 22.96
CA GLU A 140 18.80 15.42 22.30
C GLU A 140 17.79 14.32 21.95
N SER A 141 18.26 13.16 21.52
CA SER A 141 17.40 12.01 21.20
C SER A 141 16.79 11.37 22.45
N ALA A 142 17.53 11.28 23.55
CA ALA A 142 17.01 10.85 24.84
C ALA A 142 15.98 11.84 25.42
N ASP A 143 16.18 13.14 25.22
CA ASP A 143 15.24 14.18 25.64
C ASP A 143 13.94 14.12 24.82
N ARG A 144 14.02 13.89 23.50
CA ARG A 144 12.84 13.60 22.66
C ARG A 144 12.07 12.38 23.14
N LEU A 145 12.78 11.28 23.42
CA LEU A 145 12.16 10.07 23.96
C LEU A 145 11.48 10.33 25.32
N SER A 146 12.11 11.16 26.18
CA SER A 146 11.55 11.55 27.47
C SER A 146 10.32 12.46 27.34
N ALA A 147 10.27 13.32 26.33
CA ALA A 147 9.08 14.13 26.03
C ALA A 147 7.88 13.25 25.67
N VAL A 148 8.09 12.26 24.78
CA VAL A 148 7.03 11.33 24.36
C VAL A 148 6.63 10.38 25.49
N LEU A 149 7.52 10.07 26.44
CA LEU A 149 7.19 9.30 27.64
C LEU A 149 6.11 9.98 28.51
N GLY A 150 6.02 11.31 28.45
CA GLY A 150 4.98 12.07 29.14
C GLY A 150 3.60 12.03 28.46
N GLU A 151 3.49 11.44 27.26
CA GLU A 151 2.24 11.34 26.53
C GLU A 151 1.42 10.09 26.91
N ASP A 152 0.11 10.13 26.66
CA ASP A 152 -0.82 9.04 27.02
C ASP A 152 -0.60 7.79 26.15
N ASP A 153 -0.25 7.96 24.87
CA ASP A 153 -0.12 6.86 23.92
C ASP A 153 1.32 6.32 23.85
N VAL A 154 1.50 5.11 24.39
CA VAL A 154 2.79 4.41 24.41
C VAL A 154 3.33 4.08 23.01
N THR A 155 2.47 4.03 21.98
CA THR A 155 2.91 3.70 20.62
C THR A 155 3.88 4.75 20.06
N GLY A 156 3.79 6.00 20.54
CA GLY A 156 4.70 7.08 20.18
C GLY A 156 6.16 6.82 20.56
N LEU A 157 6.43 5.96 21.55
CA LEU A 157 7.80 5.67 22.02
C LEU A 157 8.65 4.89 21.02
N LEU A 158 8.04 4.15 20.10
CA LEU A 158 8.75 3.19 19.24
C LEU A 158 9.74 3.88 18.29
N ALA A 159 9.34 5.00 17.67
CA ALA A 159 10.21 5.73 16.74
C ALA A 159 11.38 6.43 17.46
N PRO A 160 11.17 7.21 18.54
CA PRO A 160 12.27 7.79 19.31
C PRO A 160 13.23 6.76 19.92
N MET A 161 12.77 5.56 20.28
CA MET A 161 13.65 4.47 20.71
C MET A 161 14.57 3.97 19.60
N ALA A 162 14.05 3.81 18.38
CA ALA A 162 14.86 3.42 17.24
C ALA A 162 15.90 4.50 16.87
N ASP A 163 15.49 5.77 16.93
CA ASP A 163 16.38 6.91 16.69
C ASP A 163 17.48 7.01 17.74
N LEU A 164 17.15 6.84 19.02
CA LEU A 164 18.13 6.83 20.10
C LEU A 164 19.13 5.69 19.91
N ARG A 165 18.66 4.47 19.60
CA ARG A 165 19.53 3.31 19.36
C ARG A 165 20.62 3.61 18.33
N ALA A 166 20.29 4.30 17.25
CA ALA A 166 21.24 4.63 16.19
C ALA A 166 22.33 5.62 16.61
N ARG A 167 22.13 6.34 17.71
CA ARG A 167 23.01 7.42 18.20
C ARG A 167 23.71 7.07 19.51
N LEU A 168 23.42 5.91 20.10
CA LEU A 168 24.07 5.51 21.34
C LEU A 168 25.57 5.23 21.11
N PRO A 169 26.45 5.76 21.98
CA PRO A 169 27.87 5.52 21.87
C PRO A 169 28.19 4.07 22.30
N ARG A 170 29.39 3.59 21.94
CA ARG A 170 29.77 2.16 22.09
C ARG A 170 29.76 1.68 23.55
N GLU A 171 29.99 2.59 24.49
CA GLU A 171 29.93 2.32 25.93
C GLU A 171 28.54 1.85 26.37
N HIS A 172 27.48 2.19 25.61
CA HIS A 172 26.09 1.81 25.86
C HIS A 172 25.58 0.68 24.94
N THR A 173 26.47 -0.14 24.38
CA THR A 173 26.10 -1.23 23.44
C THR A 173 25.02 -2.15 24.01
N GLY A 174 25.12 -2.55 25.28
CA GLY A 174 24.11 -3.42 25.91
C GLY A 174 22.72 -2.77 26.03
N PHE A 175 22.63 -1.43 26.12
CA PHE A 175 21.34 -0.73 26.08
C PHE A 175 20.84 -0.61 24.63
N ALA A 176 21.74 -0.32 23.69
CA ALA A 176 21.41 -0.29 22.27
C ALA A 176 20.86 -1.64 21.79
N GLU A 177 21.43 -2.76 22.23
CA GLU A 177 20.96 -4.13 21.96
C GLU A 177 19.51 -4.34 22.43
N ARG A 178 19.18 -3.97 23.67
CA ARG A 178 17.80 -4.06 24.20
C ARG A 178 16.81 -3.24 23.38
N LEU A 179 17.16 -2.03 22.99
CA LEU A 179 16.32 -1.24 22.06
C LEU A 179 16.19 -1.90 20.69
N GLY A 180 17.21 -2.65 20.26
CA GLY A 180 17.19 -3.43 19.03
C GLY A 180 16.24 -4.60 19.06
N GLU A 181 16.21 -5.33 20.18
CA GLU A 181 15.28 -6.44 20.39
C GLU A 181 13.82 -5.95 20.27
N ILE A 182 13.51 -4.77 20.82
CA ILE A 182 12.21 -4.10 20.64
C ILE A 182 11.92 -3.83 19.16
N GLY A 183 12.89 -3.27 18.42
CA GLY A 183 12.75 -3.01 16.99
C GLY A 183 12.55 -4.30 16.16
N MET A 184 13.34 -5.33 16.42
CA MET A 184 13.22 -6.63 15.76
C MET A 184 11.88 -7.30 16.05
N HIS A 185 11.43 -7.26 17.30
CA HIS A 185 10.14 -7.83 17.68
C HIS A 185 8.97 -7.06 17.07
N THR A 186 9.07 -5.72 16.99
CA THR A 186 8.08 -4.87 16.31
C THR A 186 7.97 -5.25 14.82
N GLU A 187 9.10 -5.47 14.15
CA GLU A 187 9.12 -5.90 12.75
C GLU A 187 8.59 -7.32 12.56
N GLN A 188 8.88 -8.23 13.51
CA GLN A 188 8.33 -9.59 13.48
C GLN A 188 6.79 -9.55 13.63
N VAL A 189 6.26 -8.81 14.61
CA VAL A 189 4.81 -8.62 14.80
C VAL A 189 4.15 -8.05 13.54
N ARG A 190 4.82 -7.10 12.86
CA ARG A 190 4.32 -6.53 11.61
C ARG A 190 4.22 -7.58 10.50
N ARG A 191 5.28 -8.38 10.32
CA ARG A 191 5.32 -9.46 9.32
C ARG A 191 4.29 -10.54 9.61
N ASP A 192 4.23 -11.03 10.85
CA ASP A 192 3.27 -12.04 11.28
C ASP A 192 1.84 -11.60 10.97
N ALA A 193 1.48 -10.35 11.29
CA ALA A 193 0.14 -9.82 11.03
C ALA A 193 -0.22 -9.71 9.53
N VAL A 194 0.77 -9.46 8.68
CA VAL A 194 0.59 -9.43 7.22
C VAL A 194 0.39 -10.85 6.68
N ASP A 195 1.21 -11.80 7.13
CA ASP A 195 1.14 -13.20 6.70
C ASP A 195 -0.19 -13.83 7.14
N ASP A 196 -0.57 -13.64 8.41
CA ASP A 196 -1.87 -14.04 8.97
C ASP A 196 -3.07 -13.51 8.17
N ARG A 197 -2.94 -12.30 7.61
CA ARG A 197 -4.00 -11.68 6.80
C ARG A 197 -4.04 -12.28 5.39
N ARG A 198 -2.89 -12.61 4.81
CA ARG A 198 -2.77 -13.24 3.49
C ARG A 198 -3.26 -14.68 3.51
N ASP A 199 -2.91 -15.45 4.54
CA ASP A 199 -3.37 -16.83 4.72
C ASP A 199 -4.90 -16.94 4.85
N ARG A 200 -5.52 -16.00 5.58
CA ARG A 200 -6.98 -15.88 5.68
C ARG A 200 -7.66 -15.51 4.35
N GLN A 201 -6.95 -14.88 3.42
CA GLN A 201 -7.47 -14.58 2.08
C GLN A 201 -7.32 -15.77 1.14
N SER A 202 -6.20 -16.50 1.22
CA SER A 202 -5.95 -17.71 0.41
C SER A 202 -6.83 -18.91 0.81
N SER A 203 -7.40 -18.90 2.01
CA SER A 203 -8.29 -19.95 2.52
C SER A 203 -9.78 -19.72 2.21
N ARG A 204 -10.13 -18.68 1.45
CA ARG A 204 -11.51 -18.34 1.04
C ARG A 204 -11.71 -18.57 -0.45
#